data_AF-Q6BGL5-F1
#
_entry.id   AF-Q6BGL5-F1
#
_cell.length_a   1.000
_cell.length_b   1.000
_cell.length_c   1.000
_cell.angle_alpha   90.00
_cell.angle_beta   90.00
_cell.angle_gamma   90.00
#
_symmetry.space_group_name_H-M   'P 1'
#
loop_
_entity.id
_entity.type
_entity.pdbx_description
1 polymer ?
#
loop_
_entity_poly.entity_id
_entity_poly.type
_entity_poly.pdbx_seq_one_letter_code
_entity_poly.pdbx_strand_id
1 'polypeptide(L)'
;MKLNNIYKIGIATSVVILFALSAYYCWNSSEDCILFTKLDVSNIFPPQVDNDLSFFSQSVCQRVKNTELFQGWKKINEQALQLNERYSSELLKKAAFVIEQLKKNQQIYTQSQGEGQQFQYYQKNLKECVNRTKFLKFELEEVKNKTNQIILEENSEIQKISENIEDHQNGLKDLNNQHQEKKRNLNLVIETLKSLIDQKERLRRSYKNEQELKDYQKELEHDINKINNSIASQELNISVFKSRIEEQETNVSKITKRFEIVNNQLQDLKALEQYFRQDDLYIKEDVPIVQVIYEYSNTLKDREENLKILAKKEKDPIQRQKNLEALNEIQKAQQISSKMYNSLLEIKLECKQDDCTIGTTLEDLKLSDLKEEIQKKQTIYNIIYSEKQSMEFNLQQLMQQLDNENSAYMINKQKLNKLIENQNLLNKTKNQSEELQKLTSKIEQYELKKNQLQEEVDKLQNTASDQQHLIDAEADKVNEKKKKVETLQIERNISINDKNSELYKQVKECIKQKKIYDNFVQKQSNLIEKANEIKVVVQTEVRQIESMLNEYKVTYQDLNLQSNYDSERRQDL
;
A
#
# COMPACT_ATOMS: atom_id res chain seq x y z
N MET A 1 -152.61 -95.34 -63.61
CA MET A 1 -152.58 -94.57 -62.34
C MET A 1 -151.18 -94.21 -61.81
N LYS A 2 -150.07 -94.84 -62.24
CA LYS A 2 -148.71 -94.52 -61.74
C LYS A 2 -148.10 -93.17 -62.21
N LEU A 3 -148.59 -92.55 -63.30
CA LEU A 3 -148.06 -91.27 -63.80
C LEU A 3 -148.53 -90.02 -63.03
N ASN A 4 -149.68 -90.06 -62.35
CA ASN A 4 -150.28 -88.85 -61.74
C ASN A 4 -149.59 -88.45 -60.41
N ASN A 5 -149.02 -89.42 -59.68
CA ASN A 5 -148.29 -89.15 -58.43
C ASN A 5 -146.88 -88.61 -58.69
N ILE A 6 -146.21 -89.05 -59.77
CA ILE A 6 -144.90 -88.51 -60.15
C ILE A 6 -145.03 -87.02 -60.54
N TYR A 7 -146.11 -86.65 -61.22
CA TYR A 7 -146.38 -85.25 -61.60
C TYR A 7 -146.63 -84.35 -60.37
N LYS A 8 -147.40 -84.83 -59.38
CA LYS A 8 -147.63 -84.09 -58.12
C LYS A 8 -146.39 -83.98 -57.25
N ILE A 9 -145.57 -85.03 -57.17
CA ILE A 9 -144.28 -84.99 -56.46
C ILE A 9 -143.32 -84.03 -57.18
N GLY A 10 -143.27 -84.07 -58.52
CA GLY A 10 -142.48 -83.15 -59.33
C GLY A 10 -142.82 -81.69 -59.04
N ILE A 11 -144.10 -81.33 -59.09
CA ILE A 11 -144.56 -79.96 -58.79
C ILE A 11 -144.25 -79.57 -57.33
N ALA A 12 -144.53 -80.45 -56.35
CA ALA A 12 -144.27 -80.14 -54.95
C ALA A 12 -142.76 -79.93 -54.65
N THR A 13 -141.89 -80.76 -55.26
CA THR A 13 -140.44 -80.65 -55.08
C THR A 13 -139.91 -79.38 -55.77
N SER A 14 -140.41 -79.07 -56.96
CA SER A 14 -140.07 -77.82 -57.67
C SER A 14 -140.51 -76.57 -56.88
N VAL A 15 -141.69 -76.57 -56.25
CA VAL A 15 -142.16 -75.47 -55.41
C VAL A 15 -141.31 -75.30 -54.15
N VAL A 16 -140.89 -76.39 -53.49
CA VAL A 16 -140.01 -76.32 -52.30
C VAL A 16 -138.60 -75.84 -52.67
N ILE A 17 -138.04 -76.31 -53.78
CA ILE A 17 -136.73 -75.85 -54.28
C ILE A 17 -136.80 -74.36 -54.66
N LEU A 18 -137.88 -73.94 -55.31
CA LEU A 18 -138.12 -72.52 -55.62
C LEU A 18 -138.29 -71.68 -54.35
N PHE A 19 -138.94 -72.21 -53.31
CA PHE A 19 -139.06 -71.54 -52.01
C PHE A 19 -137.71 -71.34 -51.32
N ALA A 20 -136.87 -72.39 -51.29
CA ALA A 20 -135.55 -72.35 -50.67
C ALA A 20 -134.58 -71.43 -51.43
N LEU A 21 -134.58 -71.48 -52.76
CA LEU A 21 -133.74 -70.61 -53.59
C LEU A 21 -134.18 -69.14 -53.50
N SER A 22 -135.48 -68.87 -53.48
CA SER A 22 -136.00 -67.49 -53.35
C SER A 22 -135.66 -66.89 -51.97
N ALA A 23 -135.79 -67.68 -50.90
CA ALA A 23 -135.41 -67.24 -49.55
C ALA A 23 -133.88 -67.03 -49.42
N TYR A 24 -133.06 -67.91 -50.00
CA TYR A 24 -131.59 -67.79 -49.97
C TYR A 24 -131.08 -66.56 -50.71
N TYR A 25 -131.60 -66.30 -51.93
CA TYR A 25 -131.14 -65.17 -52.74
C TYR A 25 -131.57 -63.81 -52.15
N CYS A 26 -132.76 -63.69 -51.58
CA CYS A 26 -133.17 -62.44 -50.96
C CYS A 26 -132.54 -62.21 -49.57
N TRP A 27 -131.93 -63.23 -48.94
CA TRP A 27 -131.11 -63.07 -47.71
C TRP A 27 -129.66 -62.63 -47.99
N ASN A 28 -129.11 -62.90 -49.18
CA ASN A 28 -127.72 -62.57 -49.53
C ASN A 28 -127.55 -61.32 -50.42
N SER A 29 -128.65 -60.66 -50.80
CA SER A 29 -128.66 -59.49 -51.70
C SER A 29 -129.21 -58.25 -51.00
N SER A 30 -128.50 -57.13 -51.11
CA SER A 30 -128.87 -55.84 -50.54
C SER A 30 -129.89 -55.03 -51.37
N GLU A 31 -130.43 -55.58 -52.48
CA GLU A 31 -131.33 -54.89 -53.44
C GLU A 31 -132.68 -55.61 -53.64
N ASP A 32 -133.71 -54.93 -54.16
CA ASP A 32 -135.09 -55.42 -54.29
C ASP A 32 -135.27 -56.57 -55.31
N CYS A 33 -136.04 -57.58 -54.91
CA CYS A 33 -136.21 -58.87 -55.59
C CYS A 33 -136.96 -58.72 -56.95
N ILE A 34 -136.23 -58.35 -58.01
CA ILE A 34 -136.72 -58.28 -59.41
C ILE A 34 -136.08 -59.34 -60.33
N LEU A 35 -135.05 -60.06 -59.88
CA LEU A 35 -134.25 -60.94 -60.76
C LEU A 35 -134.91 -62.26 -61.21
N PHE A 36 -136.07 -62.66 -60.69
CA PHE A 36 -136.79 -63.85 -61.16
C PHE A 36 -137.75 -63.60 -62.35
N THR A 37 -137.96 -62.35 -62.76
CA THR A 37 -138.79 -62.02 -63.95
C THR A 37 -138.10 -62.26 -65.30
N LYS A 38 -136.84 -62.75 -65.31
CA LYS A 38 -136.08 -63.06 -66.54
C LYS A 38 -135.78 -64.54 -66.76
N LEU A 39 -136.27 -65.44 -65.91
CA LEU A 39 -136.32 -66.87 -66.23
C LEU A 39 -137.61 -67.12 -67.01
N ASP A 40 -137.49 -67.04 -68.33
CA ASP A 40 -138.58 -67.33 -69.28
C ASP A 40 -138.89 -68.84 -69.23
N VAL A 41 -139.67 -69.28 -68.24
CA VAL A 41 -140.15 -70.66 -68.09
C VAL A 41 -141.50 -70.87 -68.80
N SER A 42 -141.89 -69.91 -69.64
CA SER A 42 -143.15 -69.86 -70.41
C SER A 42 -143.39 -71.05 -71.34
N ASN A 43 -142.39 -71.91 -71.54
CA ASN A 43 -142.53 -73.18 -72.28
C ASN A 43 -142.82 -74.40 -71.40
N ILE A 44 -142.85 -74.29 -70.06
CA ILE A 44 -143.02 -75.45 -69.16
C ILE A 44 -144.32 -75.38 -68.35
N PHE A 45 -144.82 -74.20 -67.98
CA PHE A 45 -146.04 -74.08 -67.17
C PHE A 45 -147.04 -73.05 -67.74
N PRO A 46 -148.35 -73.32 -67.67
CA PRO A 46 -149.38 -72.42 -68.19
C PRO A 46 -149.42 -71.08 -67.43
N PRO A 47 -149.81 -69.96 -68.09
CA PRO A 47 -149.60 -68.59 -67.60
C PRO A 47 -150.28 -68.22 -66.26
N GLN A 48 -151.23 -69.00 -65.77
CA GLN A 48 -151.77 -68.83 -64.41
C GLN A 48 -150.76 -69.22 -63.33
N VAL A 49 -149.89 -70.20 -63.59
CA VAL A 49 -148.88 -70.69 -62.62
C VAL A 49 -147.72 -69.71 -62.48
N ASP A 50 -147.36 -68.99 -63.55
CA ASP A 50 -146.29 -67.96 -63.54
C ASP A 50 -146.68 -66.71 -62.71
N ASN A 51 -147.93 -66.26 -62.84
CA ASN A 51 -148.45 -65.15 -62.04
C ASN A 51 -148.50 -65.50 -60.54
N ASP A 52 -148.94 -66.71 -60.20
CA ASP A 52 -149.01 -67.18 -58.82
C ASP A 52 -147.59 -67.40 -58.22
N LEU A 53 -146.62 -67.87 -59.01
CA LEU A 53 -145.21 -68.02 -58.59
C LEU A 53 -144.52 -66.67 -58.36
N SER A 54 -144.77 -65.66 -59.20
CA SER A 54 -144.19 -64.32 -59.00
C SER A 54 -144.72 -63.64 -57.73
N PHE A 55 -146.04 -63.77 -57.46
CA PHE A 55 -146.69 -63.23 -56.27
C PHE A 55 -146.19 -63.94 -54.99
N PHE A 56 -145.97 -65.27 -55.07
CA PHE A 56 -145.42 -66.05 -53.97
C PHE A 56 -143.98 -65.62 -53.63
N SER A 57 -143.11 -65.42 -54.64
CA SER A 57 -141.72 -65.01 -54.44
C SER A 57 -141.55 -63.62 -53.80
N GLN A 58 -142.38 -62.65 -54.20
CA GLN A 58 -142.37 -61.30 -53.63
C GLN A 58 -142.83 -61.30 -52.16
N SER A 59 -143.87 -62.08 -51.82
CA SER A 59 -144.37 -62.13 -50.43
C SER A 59 -143.37 -62.75 -49.45
N VAL A 60 -142.59 -63.76 -49.88
CA VAL A 60 -141.56 -64.42 -49.06
C VAL A 60 -140.38 -63.47 -48.82
N CYS A 61 -139.92 -62.79 -49.87
CA CYS A 61 -138.82 -61.84 -49.79
C CYS A 61 -139.13 -60.63 -48.91
N GLN A 62 -140.36 -60.12 -48.99
CA GLN A 62 -140.80 -58.99 -48.18
C GLN A 62 -140.98 -59.36 -46.70
N ARG A 63 -141.29 -60.63 -46.40
CA ARG A 63 -141.26 -61.14 -45.01
C ARG A 63 -139.83 -61.33 -44.50
N VAL A 64 -138.91 -61.87 -45.31
CA VAL A 64 -137.50 -62.04 -44.94
C VAL A 64 -136.82 -60.69 -44.66
N LYS A 65 -136.99 -59.68 -45.51
CA LYS A 65 -136.42 -58.32 -45.31
C LYS A 65 -136.99 -57.57 -44.09
N ASN A 66 -138.20 -57.93 -43.65
CA ASN A 66 -138.85 -57.37 -42.46
C ASN A 66 -138.60 -58.19 -41.17
N THR A 67 -137.76 -59.23 -41.22
CA THR A 67 -137.32 -59.91 -40.00
C THR A 67 -136.27 -59.06 -39.27
N GLU A 68 -136.38 -59.00 -37.94
CA GLU A 68 -135.43 -58.25 -37.08
C GLU A 68 -133.97 -58.71 -37.28
N LEU A 69 -133.76 -59.98 -37.64
CA LEU A 69 -132.45 -60.59 -37.90
C LEU A 69 -131.72 -59.98 -39.12
N PHE A 70 -132.43 -59.66 -40.21
CA PHE A 70 -131.80 -59.10 -41.41
C PHE A 70 -131.39 -57.62 -41.21
N GLN A 71 -132.19 -56.85 -40.46
CA GLN A 71 -131.87 -55.47 -40.10
C GLN A 71 -130.68 -55.39 -39.13
N GLY A 72 -130.54 -56.35 -38.20
CA GLY A 72 -129.38 -56.49 -37.33
C GLY A 72 -128.07 -56.71 -38.12
N TRP A 73 -128.08 -57.66 -39.06
CA TRP A 73 -126.90 -57.97 -39.89
C TRP A 73 -126.44 -56.79 -40.75
N LYS A 74 -127.37 -56.06 -41.39
CA LYS A 74 -127.03 -54.89 -42.21
C LYS A 74 -126.34 -53.79 -41.39
N LYS A 75 -126.84 -53.54 -40.18
CA LYS A 75 -126.29 -52.53 -39.27
C LYS A 75 -124.88 -52.88 -38.81
N ILE A 76 -124.60 -54.16 -38.50
CA ILE A 76 -123.25 -54.63 -38.13
C ILE A 76 -122.26 -54.44 -39.28
N ASN A 77 -122.68 -54.71 -40.53
CA ASN A 77 -121.79 -54.62 -41.70
C ASN A 77 -121.48 -53.16 -42.09
N GLU A 78 -122.46 -52.26 -41.99
CA GLU A 78 -122.24 -50.80 -42.16
C GLU A 78 -121.33 -50.23 -41.06
N GLN A 79 -121.49 -50.70 -39.81
CA GLN A 79 -120.60 -50.32 -38.70
C GLN A 79 -119.17 -50.83 -38.92
N ALA A 80 -118.98 -52.05 -39.41
CA ALA A 80 -117.66 -52.59 -39.73
C ALA A 80 -116.98 -51.83 -40.88
N LEU A 81 -117.73 -51.41 -41.91
CA LEU A 81 -117.21 -50.60 -43.02
C LEU A 81 -116.76 -49.21 -42.54
N GLN A 82 -117.59 -48.53 -41.74
CA GLN A 82 -117.25 -47.22 -41.14
C GLN A 82 -116.05 -47.31 -40.18
N LEU A 83 -115.95 -48.41 -39.42
CA LEU A 83 -114.79 -48.69 -38.58
C LEU A 83 -113.51 -48.82 -39.44
N ASN A 84 -113.58 -49.59 -40.52
CA ASN A 84 -112.43 -49.83 -41.39
C ASN A 84 -111.98 -48.56 -42.13
N GLU A 85 -112.91 -47.74 -42.63
CA GLU A 85 -112.59 -46.45 -43.26
C GLU A 85 -111.98 -45.44 -42.28
N ARG A 86 -112.54 -45.34 -41.06
CA ARG A 86 -112.05 -44.45 -40.02
C ARG A 86 -110.63 -44.81 -39.56
N TYR A 87 -110.39 -46.09 -39.25
CA TYR A 87 -109.09 -46.54 -38.77
C TYR A 87 -108.04 -46.59 -39.89
N SER A 88 -108.39 -47.00 -41.12
CA SER A 88 -107.43 -47.06 -42.24
C SER A 88 -106.92 -45.66 -42.64
N SER A 89 -107.79 -44.66 -42.72
CA SER A 89 -107.41 -43.29 -43.06
C SER A 89 -106.48 -42.67 -42.00
N GLU A 90 -106.80 -42.89 -40.72
CA GLU A 90 -106.09 -42.25 -39.61
C GLU A 90 -104.77 -42.96 -39.27
N LEU A 91 -104.72 -44.29 -39.39
CA LEU A 91 -103.48 -45.08 -39.30
C LEU A 91 -102.53 -44.76 -40.45
N LEU A 92 -103.02 -44.61 -41.69
CA LEU A 92 -102.18 -44.23 -42.83
C LEU A 92 -101.60 -42.82 -42.68
N LYS A 93 -102.38 -41.86 -42.15
CA LYS A 93 -101.89 -40.50 -41.85
C LYS A 93 -100.82 -40.51 -40.76
N LYS A 94 -101.03 -41.23 -39.66
CA LYS A 94 -100.04 -41.35 -38.57
C LYS A 94 -98.79 -42.11 -39.02
N ALA A 95 -98.93 -43.17 -39.80
CA ALA A 95 -97.80 -43.91 -40.37
C ALA A 95 -96.99 -43.04 -41.36
N ALA A 96 -97.66 -42.25 -42.21
CA ALA A 96 -96.99 -41.30 -43.09
C ALA A 96 -96.23 -40.22 -42.30
N PHE A 97 -96.81 -39.71 -41.21
CA PHE A 97 -96.14 -38.77 -40.30
C PHE A 97 -94.91 -39.39 -39.64
N VAL A 98 -95.02 -40.61 -39.10
CA VAL A 98 -93.89 -41.35 -38.51
C VAL A 98 -92.79 -41.58 -39.55
N ILE A 99 -93.14 -41.98 -40.78
CA ILE A 99 -92.16 -42.16 -41.87
C ILE A 99 -91.47 -40.84 -42.22
N GLU A 100 -92.19 -39.72 -42.25
CA GLU A 100 -91.61 -38.40 -42.50
C GLU A 100 -90.65 -37.98 -41.37
N GLN A 101 -91.02 -38.20 -40.11
CA GLN A 101 -90.16 -37.94 -38.95
C GLN A 101 -88.92 -38.85 -38.94
N LEU A 102 -89.06 -40.13 -39.30
CA LEU A 102 -87.94 -41.06 -39.45
C LEU A 102 -87.01 -40.64 -40.59
N LYS A 103 -87.54 -40.14 -41.72
CA LYS A 103 -86.72 -39.55 -42.80
C LYS A 103 -85.95 -38.32 -42.34
N LYS A 104 -86.58 -37.43 -41.58
CA LYS A 104 -85.90 -36.27 -40.95
C LYS A 104 -84.80 -36.74 -39.99
N ASN A 105 -85.06 -37.77 -39.19
CA ASN A 105 -84.06 -38.35 -38.29
C ASN A 105 -82.89 -39.01 -39.05
N GLN A 106 -83.18 -39.67 -40.18
CA GLN A 106 -82.17 -40.26 -41.06
C GLN A 106 -81.30 -39.20 -41.73
N GLN A 107 -81.88 -38.06 -42.13
CA GLN A 107 -81.12 -36.91 -42.62
C GLN A 107 -80.19 -36.34 -41.53
N ILE A 108 -80.68 -36.19 -40.30
CA ILE A 108 -79.86 -35.76 -39.16
C ILE A 108 -78.74 -36.78 -38.89
N TYR A 109 -79.04 -38.08 -38.93
CA TYR A 109 -78.04 -39.14 -38.74
C TYR A 109 -76.96 -39.11 -39.83
N THR A 110 -77.35 -38.90 -41.10
CA THR A 110 -76.40 -38.79 -42.23
C THR A 110 -75.52 -37.54 -42.12
N GLN A 111 -76.09 -36.41 -41.68
CA GLN A 111 -75.32 -35.19 -41.36
C GLN A 111 -74.35 -35.44 -40.19
N SER A 112 -74.79 -36.15 -39.14
CA SER A 112 -73.94 -36.46 -37.98
C SER A 112 -72.78 -37.42 -38.30
N GLN A 113 -72.94 -38.37 -39.23
CA GLN A 113 -71.87 -39.26 -39.66
C GLN A 113 -70.76 -38.55 -40.44
N GLY A 114 -71.10 -37.62 -41.34
CA GLY A 114 -70.11 -36.78 -42.02
C GLY A 114 -69.36 -35.85 -41.06
N GLU A 115 -70.01 -35.46 -39.97
CA GLU A 115 -69.44 -34.61 -38.93
C GLU A 115 -68.51 -35.39 -37.97
N GLY A 116 -68.64 -36.72 -37.81
CA GLY A 116 -67.76 -37.53 -36.96
C GLY A 116 -66.27 -37.50 -37.35
N GLN A 117 -65.95 -37.48 -38.64
CA GLN A 117 -64.57 -37.33 -39.13
C GLN A 117 -64.03 -35.90 -38.92
N GLN A 118 -64.90 -34.89 -39.07
CA GLN A 118 -64.57 -33.49 -38.81
C GLN A 118 -64.32 -33.25 -37.31
N PHE A 119 -65.05 -33.93 -36.42
CA PHE A 119 -64.84 -33.86 -34.98
C PHE A 119 -63.43 -34.31 -34.59
N GLN A 120 -63.01 -35.49 -35.05
CA GLN A 120 -61.66 -36.02 -34.79
C GLN A 120 -60.58 -35.11 -35.36
N TYR A 121 -60.82 -34.52 -36.54
CA TYR A 121 -59.92 -33.55 -37.15
C TYR A 121 -59.76 -32.28 -36.30
N TYR A 122 -60.85 -31.63 -35.88
CA TYR A 122 -60.79 -30.43 -35.04
C TYR A 122 -60.22 -30.72 -33.64
N GLN A 123 -60.56 -31.86 -33.05
CA GLN A 123 -60.02 -32.30 -31.76
C GLN A 123 -58.50 -32.53 -31.85
N LYS A 124 -58.03 -33.20 -32.91
CA LYS A 124 -56.61 -33.41 -33.17
C LYS A 124 -55.87 -32.08 -33.35
N ASN A 125 -56.39 -31.18 -34.18
CA ASN A 125 -55.78 -29.87 -34.42
C ASN A 125 -55.72 -29.03 -33.15
N LEU A 126 -56.77 -29.03 -32.32
CA LEU A 126 -56.77 -28.32 -31.04
C LEU A 126 -55.73 -28.91 -30.07
N LYS A 127 -55.65 -30.24 -29.97
CA LYS A 127 -54.67 -30.94 -29.13
C LYS A 127 -53.24 -30.66 -29.58
N GLU A 128 -52.99 -30.70 -30.89
CA GLU A 128 -51.70 -30.39 -31.49
C GLU A 128 -51.32 -28.92 -31.25
N CYS A 129 -52.27 -28.00 -31.39
CA CYS A 129 -52.04 -26.58 -31.09
C CYS A 129 -51.68 -26.33 -29.61
N VAL A 130 -52.41 -26.96 -28.68
CA VAL A 130 -52.12 -26.86 -27.23
C VAL A 130 -50.75 -27.44 -26.90
N ASN A 131 -50.40 -28.59 -27.47
CA ASN A 131 -49.09 -29.21 -27.26
C ASN A 131 -47.97 -28.32 -27.79
N ARG A 132 -48.13 -27.75 -29.00
CA ARG A 132 -47.16 -26.82 -29.58
C ARG A 132 -47.00 -25.56 -28.74
N THR A 133 -48.08 -25.02 -28.18
CA THR A 133 -48.04 -23.88 -27.27
C THR A 133 -47.31 -24.20 -25.96
N LYS A 134 -47.55 -25.39 -25.37
CA LYS A 134 -46.82 -25.85 -24.17
C LYS A 134 -45.32 -26.00 -24.45
N PHE A 135 -44.97 -26.55 -25.60
CA PHE A 135 -43.59 -26.72 -26.03
C PHE A 135 -42.88 -25.37 -26.21
N LEU A 136 -43.49 -24.42 -26.94
CA LEU A 136 -42.94 -23.07 -27.11
C LEU A 136 -42.77 -22.33 -25.76
N LYS A 137 -43.69 -22.54 -24.80
CA LYS A 137 -43.56 -21.98 -23.45
C LYS A 137 -42.35 -22.59 -22.71
N PHE A 138 -42.17 -23.91 -22.80
CA PHE A 138 -40.99 -24.58 -22.23
C PHE A 138 -39.69 -24.06 -22.85
N GLU A 139 -39.63 -23.96 -24.17
CA GLU A 139 -38.46 -23.45 -24.91
C GLU A 139 -38.13 -21.98 -24.58
N LEU A 140 -39.13 -21.17 -24.23
CA LEU A 140 -38.93 -19.80 -23.76
C LEU A 140 -38.31 -19.77 -22.36
N GLU A 141 -38.82 -20.60 -21.45
CA GLU A 141 -38.29 -20.76 -20.09
C GLU A 141 -36.84 -21.28 -20.11
N GLU A 142 -36.55 -22.23 -20.99
CA GLU A 142 -35.23 -22.82 -21.16
C GLU A 142 -34.19 -21.79 -21.64
N VAL A 143 -34.54 -20.96 -22.64
CA VAL A 143 -33.68 -19.87 -23.11
C VAL A 143 -33.45 -18.85 -21.99
N LYS A 144 -34.49 -18.45 -21.26
CA LYS A 144 -34.35 -17.52 -20.14
C LYS A 144 -33.38 -18.05 -19.08
N ASN A 145 -33.54 -19.32 -18.70
CA ASN A 145 -32.74 -19.93 -17.64
C ASN A 145 -31.29 -20.13 -18.06
N LYS A 146 -31.04 -20.71 -19.25
CA LYS A 146 -29.69 -20.92 -19.77
C LYS A 146 -28.92 -19.61 -19.90
N THR A 147 -29.52 -18.58 -20.50
CA THR A 147 -28.80 -17.31 -20.68
C THR A 147 -28.62 -16.55 -19.37
N ASN A 148 -29.58 -16.62 -18.43
CA ASN A 148 -29.41 -16.04 -17.09
C ASN A 148 -28.25 -16.70 -16.31
N GLN A 149 -28.10 -18.02 -16.43
CA GLN A 149 -27.03 -18.74 -15.77
C GLN A 149 -25.65 -18.32 -16.29
N ILE A 150 -25.49 -18.23 -17.62
CA ILE A 150 -24.24 -17.76 -18.24
C ILE A 150 -23.94 -16.31 -17.81
N ILE A 151 -24.94 -15.43 -17.78
CA ILE A 151 -24.76 -14.04 -17.32
C ILE A 151 -24.31 -13.99 -15.85
N LEU A 152 -24.86 -14.85 -14.98
CA LEU A 152 -24.45 -14.93 -13.58
C LEU A 152 -23.01 -15.40 -13.42
N GLU A 153 -22.59 -16.41 -14.19
CA GLU A 153 -21.21 -16.92 -14.22
C GLU A 153 -20.23 -15.84 -14.68
N GLU A 154 -20.54 -15.15 -15.79
CA GLU A 154 -19.71 -14.05 -16.30
C GLU A 154 -19.62 -12.87 -15.31
N ASN A 155 -20.74 -12.50 -14.65
CA ASN A 155 -20.73 -11.46 -13.61
C ASN A 155 -19.91 -11.87 -12.37
N SER A 156 -19.95 -13.15 -11.99
CA SER A 156 -19.13 -13.69 -10.90
C SER A 156 -17.64 -13.60 -11.24
N GLU A 157 -17.26 -13.90 -12.49
CA GLU A 157 -15.88 -13.74 -12.95
C GLU A 157 -15.45 -12.27 -13.03
N ILE A 158 -16.32 -11.37 -13.49
CA ILE A 158 -16.06 -9.91 -13.45
C ILE A 158 -15.78 -9.46 -12.02
N GLN A 159 -16.55 -9.94 -11.05
CA GLN A 159 -16.35 -9.57 -9.64
C GLN A 159 -15.00 -10.05 -9.13
N LYS A 160 -14.61 -11.31 -9.39
CA LYS A 160 -13.30 -11.86 -9.00
C LYS A 160 -12.14 -11.06 -9.61
N ILE A 161 -12.22 -10.71 -10.88
CA ILE A 161 -11.18 -9.90 -11.53
C ILE A 161 -11.16 -8.48 -10.95
N SER A 162 -12.32 -7.92 -10.60
CA SER A 162 -12.40 -6.59 -9.98
C SER A 162 -11.76 -6.56 -8.58
N GLU A 163 -11.94 -7.63 -7.79
CA GLU A 163 -11.28 -7.80 -6.50
C GLU A 163 -9.74 -7.89 -6.66
N ASN A 164 -9.25 -8.63 -7.66
CA ASN A 164 -7.81 -8.65 -7.97
C ASN A 164 -7.26 -7.27 -8.36
N ILE A 165 -8.00 -6.49 -9.15
CA ILE A 165 -7.61 -5.12 -9.52
C ILE A 165 -7.46 -4.26 -8.27
N GLU A 166 -8.40 -4.37 -7.31
CA GLU A 166 -8.34 -3.63 -6.05
C GLU A 166 -7.12 -4.03 -5.22
N ASP A 167 -6.80 -5.32 -5.13
CA ASP A 167 -5.58 -5.82 -4.48
C ASP A 167 -4.31 -5.27 -5.15
N HIS A 168 -4.25 -5.29 -6.48
CA HIS A 168 -3.12 -4.75 -7.23
C HIS A 168 -2.98 -3.23 -7.04
N GLN A 169 -4.08 -2.48 -6.99
CA GLN A 169 -4.09 -1.04 -6.70
C GLN A 169 -3.59 -0.72 -5.28
N ASN A 170 -4.01 -1.51 -4.30
CA ASN A 170 -3.51 -1.38 -2.93
C ASN A 170 -2.00 -1.65 -2.86
N GLY A 171 -1.53 -2.73 -3.52
CA GLY A 171 -0.09 -3.02 -3.64
C GLY A 171 0.69 -1.90 -4.34
N LEU A 172 0.14 -1.31 -5.41
CA LEU A 172 0.76 -0.18 -6.11
C LEU A 172 0.89 1.05 -5.20
N LYS A 173 -0.13 1.33 -4.39
CA LYS A 173 -0.11 2.44 -3.42
C LYS A 173 1.00 2.26 -2.38
N ASP A 174 1.17 1.05 -1.86
CA ASP A 174 2.22 0.73 -0.90
C ASP A 174 3.62 0.83 -1.51
N LEU A 175 3.81 0.31 -2.73
CA LEU A 175 5.06 0.46 -3.50
C LEU A 175 5.40 1.93 -3.73
N ASN A 176 4.41 2.77 -4.06
CA ASN A 176 4.61 4.18 -4.31
C ASN A 176 4.99 4.94 -3.02
N ASN A 177 4.39 4.58 -1.88
CA ASN A 177 4.77 5.11 -0.57
C ASN A 177 6.23 4.77 -0.23
N GLN A 178 6.63 3.50 -0.41
CA GLN A 178 8.01 3.05 -0.20
C GLN A 178 8.99 3.76 -1.14
N HIS A 179 8.63 3.92 -2.42
CA HIS A 179 9.44 4.64 -3.40
C HIS A 179 9.65 6.10 -2.98
N GLN A 180 8.61 6.80 -2.54
CA GLN A 180 8.73 8.18 -2.06
C GLN A 180 9.63 8.30 -0.83
N GLU A 181 9.52 7.38 0.13
CA GLU A 181 10.36 7.36 1.32
C GLU A 181 11.85 7.13 0.96
N LYS A 182 12.13 6.13 0.13
CA LYS A 182 13.49 5.83 -0.34
C LYS A 182 14.09 6.98 -1.14
N LYS A 183 13.29 7.64 -1.99
CA LYS A 183 13.70 8.82 -2.75
C LYS A 183 14.03 10.02 -1.84
N ARG A 184 13.27 10.25 -0.77
CA ARG A 184 13.61 11.27 0.25
C ARG A 184 14.93 10.95 0.94
N ASN A 185 15.14 9.70 1.34
CA ASN A 185 16.38 9.25 1.97
C ASN A 185 17.59 9.39 1.02
N LEU A 186 17.43 9.06 -0.26
CA LEU A 186 18.45 9.25 -1.28
C LEU A 186 18.83 10.73 -1.42
N ASN A 187 17.85 11.63 -1.48
CA ASN A 187 18.11 13.07 -1.57
C ASN A 187 18.89 13.60 -0.36
N LEU A 188 18.54 13.15 0.86
CA LEU A 188 19.26 13.51 2.09
C LEU A 188 20.74 13.06 2.04
N VAL A 189 20.99 11.85 1.53
CA VAL A 189 22.36 11.32 1.34
C VAL A 189 23.12 12.16 0.31
N ILE A 190 22.48 12.54 -0.81
CA ILE A 190 23.10 13.39 -1.83
C ILE A 190 23.45 14.78 -1.29
N GLU A 191 22.57 15.41 -0.51
CA GLU A 191 22.85 16.71 0.14
C GLU A 191 24.00 16.60 1.14
N THR A 192 24.01 15.54 1.93
CA THR A 192 25.11 15.27 2.87
C THR A 192 26.44 15.07 2.14
N LEU A 193 26.45 14.33 1.03
CA LEU A 193 27.63 14.16 0.18
C LEU A 193 28.16 15.48 -0.35
N LYS A 194 27.29 16.36 -0.87
CA LYS A 194 27.69 17.69 -1.35
C LYS A 194 28.39 18.49 -0.25
N SER A 195 27.81 18.51 0.95
CA SER A 195 28.40 19.19 2.12
C SER A 195 29.77 18.62 2.51
N LEU A 196 29.91 17.28 2.54
CA LEU A 196 31.18 16.62 2.86
C LEU A 196 32.25 16.87 1.79
N ILE A 197 31.87 16.86 0.50
CA ILE A 197 32.78 17.17 -0.61
C ILE A 197 33.25 18.62 -0.51
N ASP A 198 32.35 19.58 -0.25
CA ASP A 198 32.71 20.98 -0.04
C ASP A 198 33.67 21.16 1.14
N GLN A 199 33.45 20.45 2.25
CA GLN A 199 34.36 20.45 3.41
C GLN A 199 35.74 19.89 3.02
N LYS A 200 35.79 18.76 2.31
CA LYS A 200 37.04 18.16 1.81
C LYS A 200 37.78 19.09 0.86
N GLU A 201 37.08 19.77 -0.05
CA GLU A 201 37.65 20.72 -1.01
C GLU A 201 38.29 21.92 -0.30
N ARG A 202 37.61 22.48 0.72
CA ARG A 202 38.14 23.57 1.56
C ARG A 202 39.40 23.14 2.31
N LEU A 203 39.38 21.95 2.91
CA LEU A 203 40.51 21.41 3.65
C LEU A 203 41.69 21.11 2.70
N ARG A 204 41.43 20.55 1.51
CA ARG A 204 42.44 20.25 0.48
C ARG A 204 43.16 21.51 -0.02
N ARG A 205 42.42 22.61 -0.25
CA ARG A 205 43.03 23.90 -0.64
C ARG A 205 43.98 24.46 0.42
N SER A 206 43.78 24.10 1.68
CA SER A 206 44.65 24.46 2.79
C SER A 206 45.86 23.52 2.96
N TYR A 207 45.86 22.35 2.33
CA TYR A 207 46.82 21.28 2.57
C TYR A 207 48.00 21.32 1.59
N LYS A 208 49.24 21.24 2.09
CA LYS A 208 50.47 21.05 1.33
C LYS A 208 51.03 19.63 1.55
N ASN A 209 51.73 19.09 0.56
CA ASN A 209 52.18 17.70 0.43
C ASN A 209 52.68 17.04 1.73
N GLU A 210 52.16 15.84 2.04
CA GLU A 210 52.46 15.08 3.27
C GLU A 210 53.91 14.57 3.34
N GLN A 211 54.51 14.24 2.20
CA GLN A 211 55.86 13.68 2.16
C GLN A 211 56.92 14.75 2.48
N GLU A 212 56.76 15.96 1.93
CA GLU A 212 57.62 17.11 2.22
C GLU A 212 57.56 17.51 3.71
N LEU A 213 56.39 17.36 4.35
CA LEU A 213 56.19 17.65 5.78
C LEU A 213 56.93 16.66 6.69
N LYS A 214 57.01 15.38 6.33
CA LYS A 214 57.72 14.35 7.13
C LYS A 214 59.24 14.53 7.08
N ASP A 215 59.77 14.87 5.91
CA ASP A 215 61.21 15.12 5.75
C ASP A 215 61.62 16.43 6.46
N TYR A 216 60.80 17.49 6.32
CA TYR A 216 60.99 18.74 7.06
C TYR A 216 60.88 18.56 8.58
N GLN A 217 60.01 17.65 9.07
CA GLN A 217 59.91 17.36 10.51
C GLN A 217 61.21 16.81 11.09
N LYS A 218 61.85 15.88 10.40
CA LYS A 218 63.11 15.27 10.85
C LYS A 218 64.26 16.27 10.84
N GLU A 219 64.32 17.12 9.81
CA GLU A 219 65.31 18.18 9.70
C GLU A 219 65.13 19.22 10.84
N LEU A 220 63.89 19.62 11.12
CA LEU A 220 63.59 20.57 12.19
C LEU A 220 63.93 20.02 13.59
N GLU A 221 63.65 18.74 13.85
CA GLU A 221 64.00 18.08 15.12
C GLU A 221 65.52 17.95 15.29
N HIS A 222 66.24 17.66 14.21
CA HIS A 222 67.70 17.65 14.22
C HIS A 222 68.29 19.03 14.54
N ASP A 223 67.77 20.09 13.91
CA ASP A 223 68.22 21.47 14.11
C ASP A 223 67.92 22.00 15.52
N ILE A 224 66.74 21.70 16.07
CA ILE A 224 66.38 22.05 17.45
C ILE A 224 67.36 21.41 18.44
N ASN A 225 67.64 20.11 18.28
CA ASN A 225 68.56 19.39 19.17
C ASN A 225 69.99 19.96 19.09
N LYS A 226 70.46 20.28 17.89
CA LYS A 226 71.78 20.90 17.69
C LYS A 226 71.89 22.26 18.37
N ILE A 227 70.87 23.12 18.24
CA ILE A 227 70.86 24.45 18.88
C ILE A 227 70.73 24.33 20.40
N ASN A 228 69.91 23.43 20.93
CA ASN A 228 69.79 23.18 22.36
C ASN A 228 71.13 22.77 22.99
N ASN A 229 71.86 21.86 22.35
CA ASN A 229 73.19 21.46 22.81
C ASN A 229 74.18 22.64 22.79
N SER A 230 74.10 23.49 21.75
CA SER A 230 74.92 24.71 21.68
C SER A 230 74.58 25.70 22.79
N ILE A 231 73.30 25.89 23.11
CA ILE A 231 72.82 26.77 24.19
C ILE A 231 73.32 26.24 25.54
N ALA A 232 73.17 24.95 25.81
CA ALA A 232 73.63 24.34 27.07
C ALA A 232 75.14 24.49 27.27
N SER A 233 75.93 24.33 26.20
CA SER A 233 77.38 24.59 26.25
C SER A 233 77.70 26.06 26.52
N GLN A 234 76.96 26.98 25.91
CA GLN A 234 77.15 28.42 26.11
C GLN A 234 76.78 28.87 27.52
N GLU A 235 75.70 28.32 28.11
CA GLU A 235 75.32 28.60 29.50
C GLU A 235 76.41 28.18 30.49
N LEU A 236 77.03 27.02 30.25
CA LEU A 236 78.18 26.56 31.02
C LEU A 236 79.37 27.52 30.86
N ASN A 237 79.73 27.89 29.63
CA ASN A 237 80.85 28.80 29.36
C ASN A 237 80.65 30.18 30.00
N ILE A 238 79.45 30.75 29.88
CA ILE A 238 79.07 32.03 30.51
C ILE A 238 79.26 31.94 32.04
N SER A 239 78.81 30.85 32.66
CA SER A 239 78.99 30.61 34.10
C SER A 239 80.47 30.56 34.49
N VAL A 240 81.28 29.84 33.73
CA VAL A 240 82.74 29.74 33.94
C VAL A 240 83.42 31.10 33.80
N PHE A 241 83.08 31.89 32.78
CA PHE A 241 83.65 33.21 32.58
C PHE A 241 83.29 34.17 33.71
N LYS A 242 82.03 34.16 34.19
CA LYS A 242 81.61 34.98 35.34
C LYS A 242 82.42 34.68 36.59
N SER A 243 82.58 33.39 36.92
CA SER A 243 83.38 32.98 38.09
C SER A 243 84.85 33.41 37.98
N ARG A 244 85.45 33.30 36.79
CA ARG A 244 86.83 33.77 36.55
C ARG A 244 86.97 35.29 36.64
N ILE A 245 85.98 36.04 36.16
CA ILE A 245 85.94 37.50 36.27
C ILE A 245 85.89 37.91 37.75
N GLU A 246 85.01 37.31 38.56
CA GLU A 246 84.91 37.60 40.00
C GLU A 246 86.23 37.33 40.75
N GLU A 247 86.91 36.23 40.43
CA GLU A 247 88.23 35.92 40.98
C GLU A 247 89.26 36.96 40.57
N GLN A 248 89.28 37.35 39.29
CA GLN A 248 90.25 38.29 38.76
C GLN A 248 90.02 39.72 39.25
N GLU A 249 88.77 40.17 39.40
CA GLU A 249 88.41 41.44 40.04
C GLU A 249 88.93 41.51 41.48
N THR A 250 88.81 40.41 42.23
CA THR A 250 89.36 40.30 43.58
C THR A 250 90.88 40.44 43.58
N ASN A 251 91.57 39.84 42.62
CA ASN A 251 93.03 39.93 42.49
C ASN A 251 93.48 41.34 42.07
N VAL A 252 92.81 41.97 41.10
CA VAL A 252 93.05 43.37 40.69
C VAL A 252 92.88 44.32 41.88
N SER A 253 91.85 44.11 42.71
CA SER A 253 91.63 44.90 43.92
C SER A 253 92.80 44.76 44.93
N LYS A 254 93.28 43.53 45.16
CA LYS A 254 94.42 43.26 46.05
C LYS A 254 95.71 43.91 45.57
N ILE A 255 96.05 43.76 44.28
CA ILE A 255 97.29 44.32 43.72
C ILE A 255 97.23 45.86 43.65
N THR A 256 96.05 46.43 43.40
CA THR A 256 95.84 47.89 43.42
C THR A 256 96.12 48.48 44.81
N LYS A 257 95.62 47.84 45.87
CA LYS A 257 95.92 48.26 47.25
C LYS A 257 97.42 48.16 47.57
N ARG A 258 98.09 47.09 47.14
CA ARG A 258 99.55 46.94 47.32
C ARG A 258 100.33 48.03 46.57
N PHE A 259 99.91 48.33 45.34
CA PHE A 259 100.48 49.39 44.52
C PHE A 259 100.37 50.75 45.21
N GLU A 260 99.21 51.11 45.74
CA GLU A 260 98.98 52.37 46.46
C GLU A 260 99.91 52.52 47.68
N ILE A 261 100.03 51.47 48.49
CA ILE A 261 100.92 51.47 49.67
C ILE A 261 102.37 51.72 49.25
N VAL A 262 102.87 50.99 48.25
CA VAL A 262 104.26 51.11 47.79
C VAL A 262 104.51 52.46 47.12
N ASN A 263 103.55 52.97 46.35
CA ASN A 263 103.63 54.30 45.75
C ASN A 263 103.74 55.38 46.83
N ASN A 264 102.89 55.35 47.86
CA ASN A 264 102.93 56.32 48.95
C ASN A 264 104.29 56.28 49.69
N GLN A 265 104.77 55.08 50.04
CA GLN A 265 106.09 54.91 50.66
C GLN A 265 107.23 55.48 49.80
N LEU A 266 107.18 55.29 48.48
CA LEU A 266 108.17 55.81 47.56
C LEU A 266 108.13 57.34 47.46
N GLN A 267 106.93 57.95 47.49
CA GLN A 267 106.77 59.41 47.53
C GLN A 267 107.34 59.98 48.85
N ASP A 268 107.04 59.36 49.99
CA ASP A 268 107.56 59.76 51.30
C ASP A 268 109.10 59.75 51.33
N LEU A 269 109.73 58.69 50.78
CA LEU A 269 111.19 58.57 50.70
C LEU A 269 111.81 59.61 49.74
N LYS A 270 111.17 59.88 48.59
CA LYS A 270 111.64 60.93 47.64
C LYS A 270 111.56 62.32 48.26
N ALA A 271 110.52 62.60 49.04
CA ALA A 271 110.42 63.84 49.80
C ALA A 271 111.56 63.95 50.83
N LEU A 272 111.85 62.86 51.56
CA LEU A 272 112.98 62.79 52.49
C LEU A 272 114.33 63.05 51.79
N GLU A 273 114.56 62.48 50.60
CA GLU A 273 115.78 62.73 49.81
C GLU A 273 115.91 64.20 49.42
N GLN A 274 114.81 64.86 49.05
CA GLN A 274 114.82 66.29 48.74
C GLN A 274 115.24 67.15 49.94
N TYR A 275 114.78 66.79 51.15
CA TYR A 275 115.24 67.45 52.38
C TYR A 275 116.74 67.26 52.62
N PHE A 276 117.29 66.08 52.34
CA PHE A 276 118.73 65.81 52.50
C PHE A 276 119.63 66.44 51.42
N ARG A 277 119.12 66.71 50.21
CA ARG A 277 119.90 67.33 49.11
C ARG A 277 120.03 68.86 49.22
N GLN A 278 119.41 69.49 50.20
CA GLN A 278 119.64 70.92 50.48
C GLN A 278 121.02 71.09 51.13
N ASP A 279 122.08 71.00 50.31
CA ASP A 279 123.50 71.23 50.63
C ASP A 279 123.77 72.73 50.90
N ASP A 280 123.13 73.29 51.92
CA ASP A 280 123.52 74.53 52.59
C ASP A 280 123.00 74.48 54.04
N LEU A 281 123.55 73.56 54.83
CA LEU A 281 123.47 73.65 56.29
C LEU A 281 124.49 74.66 56.81
N TYR A 282 124.33 75.91 56.35
CA TYR A 282 124.74 77.07 57.13
C TYR A 282 123.92 77.04 58.42
N ILE A 283 124.52 76.53 59.50
CA ILE A 283 124.07 76.86 60.85
C ILE A 283 124.47 78.33 61.10
N LYS A 284 123.68 79.25 60.55
CA LYS A 284 123.59 80.64 61.01
C LYS A 284 122.13 81.10 60.94
N GLU A 285 121.53 81.06 62.13
CA GLU A 285 120.32 81.77 62.63
C GLU A 285 118.97 81.32 62.02
N ASP A 286 118.01 80.67 62.69
CA ASP A 286 117.75 80.37 64.10
C ASP A 286 116.78 79.17 64.23
N VAL A 287 117.16 77.97 63.79
CA VAL A 287 116.67 76.71 64.39
C VAL A 287 117.83 75.70 64.37
N PRO A 288 118.59 75.52 65.47
CA PRO A 288 119.66 74.54 65.50
C PRO A 288 119.11 73.16 65.14
N ILE A 289 119.83 72.35 64.33
CA ILE A 289 119.48 70.95 64.00
C ILE A 289 119.08 70.13 65.24
N VAL A 290 119.68 70.48 66.38
CA VAL A 290 119.37 69.96 67.71
C VAL A 290 117.89 70.16 68.06
N GLN A 291 117.29 71.29 67.69
CA GLN A 291 115.89 71.65 67.91
C GLN A 291 114.93 70.92 66.96
N VAL A 292 115.30 70.68 65.71
CA VAL A 292 114.52 69.84 64.78
C VAL A 292 114.54 68.37 65.22
N ILE A 293 115.70 67.85 65.62
CA ILE A 293 115.83 66.48 66.18
C ILE A 293 115.08 66.38 67.52
N TYR A 294 115.07 67.44 68.33
CA TYR A 294 114.30 67.54 69.56
C TYR A 294 112.78 67.55 69.31
N GLU A 295 112.30 68.33 68.34
CA GLU A 295 110.88 68.36 67.94
C GLU A 295 110.42 67.04 67.31
N TYR A 296 111.25 66.43 66.46
CA TYR A 296 111.01 65.11 65.91
C TYR A 296 110.99 64.03 67.01
N SER A 297 111.93 64.09 67.98
CA SER A 297 111.93 63.23 69.16
C SER A 297 110.66 63.39 70.00
N ASN A 298 110.19 64.62 70.23
CA ASN A 298 108.95 64.88 70.95
C ASN A 298 107.73 64.34 70.18
N THR A 299 107.69 64.50 68.86
CA THR A 299 106.61 63.96 68.01
C THR A 299 106.58 62.43 68.03
N LEU A 300 107.76 61.79 68.00
CA LEU A 300 107.88 60.34 68.13
C LEU A 300 107.44 59.88 69.53
N LYS A 301 107.71 60.65 70.58
CA LYS A 301 107.26 60.37 71.96
C LYS A 301 105.76 60.44 72.12
N ASP A 302 105.11 61.46 71.55
CA ASP A 302 103.65 61.56 71.54
C ASP A 302 103.00 60.44 70.71
N ARG A 303 103.61 60.04 69.59
CA ARG A 303 103.15 58.89 68.79
C ARG A 303 103.36 57.56 69.51
N GLU A 304 104.48 57.38 70.20
CA GLU A 304 104.76 56.20 71.02
C GLU A 304 103.73 56.07 72.14
N GLU A 305 103.41 57.17 72.83
CA GLU A 305 102.43 57.18 73.92
C GLU A 305 101.01 56.89 73.42
N ASN A 306 100.62 57.48 72.27
CA ASN A 306 99.35 57.17 71.62
C ASN A 306 99.25 55.71 71.16
N LEU A 307 100.30 55.14 70.56
CA LEU A 307 100.33 53.74 70.14
C LEU A 307 100.34 52.77 71.33
N LYS A 308 101.03 53.11 72.45
CA LYS A 308 100.92 52.36 73.71
C LYS A 308 99.49 52.31 74.22
N ILE A 309 98.76 53.43 74.17
CA ILE A 309 97.35 53.49 74.57
C ILE A 309 96.48 52.66 73.62
N LEU A 310 96.67 52.79 72.30
CA LEU A 310 95.90 52.04 71.29
C LEU A 310 96.14 50.52 71.38
N ALA A 311 97.39 50.07 71.51
CA ALA A 311 97.71 48.65 71.67
C ALA A 311 97.17 48.05 72.99
N LYS A 312 97.02 48.88 74.04
CA LYS A 312 96.45 48.46 75.33
C LYS A 312 94.92 48.38 75.28
N LYS A 313 94.25 49.22 74.47
CA LYS A 313 92.78 49.27 74.30
C LYS A 313 92.25 48.36 73.18
N GLU A 314 93.08 47.93 72.23
CA GLU A 314 92.67 47.10 71.09
C GLU A 314 92.32 45.65 71.49
N LYS A 315 91.18 45.14 71.00
CA LYS A 315 90.64 43.81 71.33
C LYS A 315 90.92 42.77 70.26
N ASP A 316 91.12 43.19 69.00
CA ASP A 316 91.46 42.27 67.91
C ASP A 316 92.95 41.87 67.99
N PRO A 317 93.29 40.57 68.15
CA PRO A 317 94.67 40.12 68.28
C PRO A 317 95.55 40.45 67.06
N ILE A 318 95.00 40.47 65.84
CA ILE A 318 95.79 40.77 64.63
C ILE A 318 96.09 42.26 64.56
N GLN A 319 95.11 43.11 64.83
CA GLN A 319 95.31 44.56 64.83
C GLN A 319 96.18 45.01 66.01
N ARG A 320 96.07 44.35 67.16
CA ARG A 320 96.96 44.55 68.31
C ARG A 320 98.41 44.23 67.97
N GLN A 321 98.66 43.12 67.25
CA GLN A 321 100.00 42.74 66.79
C GLN A 321 100.59 43.80 65.86
N LYS A 322 99.82 44.30 64.89
CA LYS A 322 100.27 45.40 64.01
C LYS A 322 100.58 46.69 64.77
N ASN A 323 99.77 47.03 65.77
CA ASN A 323 100.02 48.21 66.61
C ASN A 323 101.29 48.04 67.47
N LEU A 324 101.59 46.81 67.93
CA LEU A 324 102.84 46.49 68.64
C LEU A 324 104.07 46.52 67.73
N GLU A 325 103.95 46.05 66.49
CA GLU A 325 105.01 46.14 65.48
C GLU A 325 105.31 47.60 65.12
N ALA A 326 104.27 48.41 64.88
CA ALA A 326 104.41 49.85 64.68
C ALA A 326 105.03 50.55 65.90
N LEU A 327 104.67 50.14 67.13
CA LEU A 327 105.26 50.66 68.36
C LEU A 327 106.76 50.34 68.44
N ASN A 328 107.17 49.11 68.11
CA ASN A 328 108.58 48.72 68.09
C ASN A 328 109.39 49.53 67.07
N GLU A 329 108.83 49.80 65.88
CA GLU A 329 109.47 50.64 64.87
C GLU A 329 109.64 52.09 65.35
N ILE A 330 108.63 52.66 66.02
CA ILE A 330 108.75 54.01 66.63
C ILE A 330 109.79 54.03 67.75
N GLN A 331 109.88 53.00 68.59
CA GLN A 331 110.89 52.93 69.65
C GLN A 331 112.32 52.83 69.10
N LYS A 332 112.53 52.10 67.99
CA LYS A 332 113.81 52.11 67.27
C LYS A 332 114.12 53.50 66.72
N ALA A 333 113.14 54.16 66.09
CA ALA A 333 113.31 55.52 65.58
C ALA A 333 113.67 56.52 66.68
N GLN A 334 113.05 56.41 67.87
CA GLN A 334 113.43 57.19 69.06
C GLN A 334 114.85 56.89 69.55
N GLN A 335 115.27 55.62 69.59
CA GLN A 335 116.64 55.26 69.98
C GLN A 335 117.66 55.86 69.02
N ILE A 336 117.39 55.82 67.71
CA ILE A 336 118.24 56.43 66.69
C ILE A 336 118.27 57.95 66.88
N SER A 337 117.11 58.59 67.03
CA SER A 337 117.01 60.03 67.23
C SER A 337 117.71 60.49 68.53
N SER A 338 117.58 59.73 69.62
CA SER A 338 118.26 60.00 70.90
C SER A 338 119.78 59.82 70.80
N LYS A 339 120.24 58.79 70.06
CA LYS A 339 121.67 58.63 69.78
C LYS A 339 122.20 59.80 68.95
N MET A 340 121.49 60.21 67.90
CA MET A 340 121.86 61.39 67.09
C MET A 340 121.91 62.66 67.95
N TYR A 341 120.92 62.88 68.81
CA TYR A 341 120.88 64.02 69.73
C TYR A 341 122.07 64.03 70.70
N ASN A 342 122.39 62.89 71.32
CA ASN A 342 123.52 62.78 72.23
C ASN A 342 124.87 62.90 71.51
N SER A 343 125.02 62.34 70.31
CA SER A 343 126.22 62.49 69.50
C SER A 343 126.45 63.94 69.05
N LEU A 344 125.39 64.71 68.82
CA LEU A 344 125.49 66.15 68.53
C LEU A 344 125.88 66.98 69.78
N LEU A 345 125.50 66.55 70.97
CA LEU A 345 125.89 67.17 72.25
C LEU A 345 127.35 66.88 72.64
N GLU A 346 127.93 65.76 72.19
CA GLU A 346 129.31 65.35 72.49
C GLU A 346 130.38 66.00 71.60
N ILE A 347 130.01 66.83 70.63
CA ILE A 347 130.95 67.62 69.83
C ILE A 347 131.64 68.67 70.72
N LYS A 348 132.75 68.29 71.36
CA LYS A 348 133.68 69.21 72.04
C LYS A 348 134.50 69.97 71.00
N LEU A 349 134.42 71.30 71.01
CA LEU A 349 135.33 72.19 70.30
C LEU A 349 136.74 72.06 70.89
N GLU A 350 137.65 71.36 70.21
CA GLU A 350 139.09 71.46 70.48
C GLU A 350 139.67 72.61 69.66
N CYS A 351 139.96 73.73 70.33
CA CYS A 351 140.66 74.84 69.71
C CYS A 351 142.13 74.84 70.14
N LYS A 352 143.04 74.76 69.16
CA LYS A 352 144.44 75.15 69.32
C LYS A 352 144.66 76.41 68.47
N GLN A 353 145.37 77.36 69.06
CA GLN A 353 145.68 78.72 68.57
C GLN A 353 145.37 78.96 67.08
N ASP A 354 144.39 79.85 66.88
CA ASP A 354 144.00 80.58 65.66
C ASP A 354 143.48 79.81 64.44
N ASP A 355 143.18 78.51 64.55
CA ASP A 355 142.33 77.81 63.57
C ASP A 355 141.48 76.71 64.25
N CYS A 356 140.16 76.92 64.34
CA CYS A 356 139.23 75.87 64.76
C CYS A 356 138.54 75.31 63.50
N THR A 357 139.04 74.19 62.97
CA THR A 357 138.38 73.42 61.90
C THR A 357 137.44 72.37 62.47
N ILE A 358 136.20 72.32 61.95
CA ILE A 358 135.27 71.21 62.19
C ILE A 358 135.90 69.94 61.60
N GLY A 359 136.30 69.02 62.48
CA GLY A 359 136.70 67.68 62.08
C GLY A 359 135.56 67.01 61.33
N THR A 360 135.80 66.74 60.06
CA THR A 360 135.04 65.83 59.18
C THR A 360 134.49 64.62 59.94
N THR A 361 133.16 64.49 60.06
CA THR A 361 132.39 63.22 60.14
C THR A 361 130.89 63.50 60.39
N LEU A 362 130.22 64.14 59.42
CA LEU A 362 128.76 64.09 59.28
C LEU A 362 128.30 63.82 57.83
N GLU A 363 129.24 63.78 56.87
CA GLU A 363 129.01 63.41 55.45
C GLU A 363 128.62 61.94 55.25
N ASP A 364 128.70 61.10 56.28
CA ASP A 364 128.40 59.67 56.23
C ASP A 364 127.25 59.24 57.17
N LEU A 365 126.29 60.14 57.45
CA LEU A 365 124.89 59.72 57.69
C LEU A 365 124.18 59.54 56.33
N LYS A 366 124.84 58.68 55.55
CA LYS A 366 124.55 57.98 54.29
C LYS A 366 123.29 58.38 53.52
N LEU A 367 123.36 59.51 52.80
CA LEU A 367 122.55 59.77 51.60
C LEU A 367 122.60 58.59 50.62
N SER A 368 123.70 57.82 50.61
CA SER A 368 123.85 56.58 49.85
C SER A 368 122.82 55.50 50.24
N ASP A 369 122.56 55.31 51.54
CA ASP A 369 121.65 54.27 52.03
C ASP A 369 120.19 54.64 51.72
N LEU A 370 119.84 55.94 51.80
CA LEU A 370 118.53 56.44 51.38
C LEU A 370 118.31 56.30 49.87
N LYS A 371 119.31 56.63 49.05
CA LYS A 371 119.27 56.42 47.59
C LYS A 371 119.13 54.93 47.24
N GLU A 372 119.81 54.05 47.97
CA GLU A 372 119.68 52.61 47.82
C GLU A 372 118.26 52.13 48.16
N GLU A 373 117.66 52.63 49.25
CA GLU A 373 116.29 52.28 49.65
C GLU A 373 115.24 52.82 48.67
N ILE A 374 115.42 54.04 48.14
CA ILE A 374 114.59 54.60 47.07
C ILE A 374 114.70 53.73 45.82
N GLN A 375 115.90 53.30 45.43
CA GLN A 375 116.10 52.44 44.28
C GLN A 375 115.46 51.05 44.46
N LYS A 376 115.55 50.46 45.65
CA LYS A 376 114.85 49.22 46.01
C LYS A 376 113.33 49.38 45.91
N LYS A 377 112.76 50.44 46.50
CA LYS A 377 111.32 50.72 46.45
C LYS A 377 110.83 51.06 45.05
N GLN A 378 111.62 51.77 44.25
CA GLN A 378 111.33 52.05 42.84
C GLN A 378 111.29 50.75 42.01
N THR A 379 112.18 49.80 42.30
CA THR A 379 112.18 48.47 41.66
C THR A 379 110.92 47.69 42.03
N ILE A 380 110.56 47.65 43.32
CA ILE A 380 109.32 47.00 43.80
C ILE A 380 108.07 47.67 43.19
N TYR A 381 108.06 49.00 43.10
CA TYR A 381 106.99 49.77 42.45
C TYR A 381 106.81 49.35 40.99
N ASN A 382 107.89 49.30 40.21
CA ASN A 382 107.84 48.93 38.79
C ASN A 382 107.31 47.50 38.59
N ILE A 383 107.71 46.56 39.45
CA ILE A 383 107.23 45.17 39.42
C ILE A 383 105.72 45.12 39.68
N ILE A 384 105.25 45.75 40.78
CA ILE A 384 103.83 45.75 41.15
C ILE A 384 102.97 46.50 40.12
N TYR A 385 103.48 47.59 39.54
CA TYR A 385 102.81 48.33 38.49
C TYR A 385 102.60 47.48 37.23
N SER A 386 103.65 46.77 36.78
CA SER A 386 103.56 45.85 35.65
C SER A 386 102.61 44.68 35.93
N GLU A 387 102.62 44.14 37.15
CA GLU A 387 101.71 43.07 37.57
C GLU A 387 100.25 43.56 37.57
N LYS A 388 99.99 44.76 38.09
CA LYS A 388 98.67 45.41 38.06
C LYS A 388 98.15 45.58 36.63
N GLN A 389 98.96 46.16 35.74
CA GLN A 389 98.58 46.36 34.34
C GLN A 389 98.26 45.03 33.63
N SER A 390 99.06 43.99 33.89
CA SER A 390 98.81 42.65 33.34
C SER A 390 97.50 42.05 33.86
N MET A 391 97.21 42.19 35.15
CA MET A 391 95.97 41.69 35.74
C MET A 391 94.72 42.44 35.23
N GLU A 392 94.80 43.75 35.07
CA GLU A 392 93.72 44.58 34.49
C GLU A 392 93.47 44.24 33.02
N PHE A 393 94.53 44.01 32.23
CA PHE A 393 94.42 43.56 30.84
C PHE A 393 93.75 42.19 30.72
N ASN A 394 94.14 41.23 31.56
CA ASN A 394 93.52 39.90 31.59
C ASN A 394 92.03 39.97 31.96
N LEU A 395 91.65 40.86 32.88
CA LEU A 395 90.25 41.08 33.26
C LEU A 395 89.44 41.61 32.06
N GLN A 396 89.97 42.60 31.33
CA GLN A 396 89.33 43.14 30.13
C GLN A 396 89.14 42.06 29.04
N GLN A 397 90.13 41.20 28.84
CA GLN A 397 90.01 40.08 27.89
C GLN A 397 88.91 39.09 28.29
N LEU A 398 88.80 38.75 29.58
CA LEU A 398 87.75 37.85 30.09
C LEU A 398 86.35 38.48 29.92
N MET A 399 86.20 39.78 30.20
CA MET A 399 84.94 40.49 29.97
C MET A 399 84.54 40.49 28.49
N GLN A 400 85.49 40.72 27.58
CA GLN A 400 85.22 40.67 26.14
C GLN A 400 84.82 39.25 25.66
N GLN A 401 85.45 38.21 26.21
CA GLN A 401 85.09 36.82 25.93
C GLN A 401 83.67 36.49 26.43
N LEU A 402 83.29 36.98 27.61
CA LEU A 402 81.94 36.85 28.15
C LEU A 402 80.89 37.54 27.26
N ASP A 403 81.17 38.75 26.77
CA ASP A 403 80.25 39.48 25.87
C ASP A 403 80.04 38.76 24.54
N ASN A 404 81.10 38.18 23.97
CA ASN A 404 81.02 37.37 22.77
C ASN A 404 80.17 36.10 22.99
N GLU A 405 80.37 35.40 24.11
CA GLU A 405 79.62 34.20 24.44
C GLU A 405 78.13 34.50 24.70
N ASN A 406 77.83 35.59 25.41
CA ASN A 406 76.46 36.08 25.63
C ASN A 406 75.77 36.45 24.31
N SER A 407 76.48 37.09 23.39
CA SER A 407 75.94 37.44 22.07
C SER A 407 75.59 36.19 21.27
N ALA A 408 76.48 35.20 21.27
CA ALA A 408 76.25 33.92 20.61
C ALA A 408 75.07 33.14 21.23
N TYR A 409 74.95 33.16 22.56
CA TYR A 409 73.80 32.60 23.29
C TYR A 409 72.47 33.24 22.87
N MET A 410 72.41 34.58 22.81
CA MET A 410 71.19 35.29 22.45
C MET A 410 70.76 35.02 21.00
N ILE A 411 71.71 34.92 20.08
CA ILE A 411 71.45 34.55 18.68
C ILE A 411 70.85 33.14 18.60
N ASN A 412 71.45 32.17 19.30
CA ASN A 412 70.96 30.79 19.30
C ASN A 412 69.57 30.67 19.95
N LYS A 413 69.31 31.43 21.02
CA LYS A 413 67.99 31.49 21.67
C LYS A 413 66.90 32.04 20.74
N GLN A 414 67.20 33.07 19.96
CA GLN A 414 66.27 33.60 18.94
C GLN A 414 66.02 32.59 17.81
N LYS A 415 67.06 31.87 17.35
CA LYS A 415 66.91 30.81 16.35
C LYS A 415 66.04 29.67 16.87
N LEU A 416 66.24 29.25 18.12
CA LEU A 416 65.44 28.21 18.76
C LEU A 416 63.96 28.58 18.81
N ASN A 417 63.63 29.80 19.22
CA ASN A 417 62.22 30.24 19.27
C ASN A 417 61.54 30.17 17.90
N LYS A 418 62.23 30.59 16.82
CA LYS A 418 61.71 30.49 15.45
C LYS A 418 61.50 29.04 15.02
N LEU A 419 62.40 28.13 15.40
CA LEU A 419 62.24 26.70 15.09
C LEU A 419 61.04 26.10 15.84
N ILE A 420 60.82 26.48 17.10
CA ILE A 420 59.65 26.05 17.89
C ILE A 420 58.34 26.55 17.27
N GLU A 421 58.29 27.80 16.81
CA GLU A 421 57.13 28.34 16.08
C GLU A 421 56.82 27.52 14.82
N ASN A 422 57.86 27.19 14.03
CA ASN A 422 57.72 26.34 12.85
C ASN A 422 57.23 24.93 13.19
N GLN A 423 57.68 24.35 14.31
CA GLN A 423 57.20 23.04 14.79
C GLN A 423 55.71 23.07 15.14
N ASN A 424 55.22 24.15 15.76
CA ASN A 424 53.80 24.32 16.09
C ASN A 424 52.92 24.46 14.83
N LEU A 425 53.38 25.19 13.82
CA LEU A 425 52.73 25.29 12.50
C LEU A 425 52.65 23.93 11.80
N LEU A 426 53.72 23.13 11.90
CA LEU A 426 53.77 21.78 11.34
C LEU A 426 52.75 20.85 11.98
N ASN A 427 52.65 20.85 13.32
CA ASN A 427 51.68 20.05 14.06
C ASN A 427 50.23 20.40 13.68
N LYS A 428 49.94 21.69 13.45
CA LYS A 428 48.62 22.13 12.97
C LYS A 428 48.29 21.58 11.58
N THR A 429 49.28 21.52 10.69
CA THR A 429 49.13 20.98 9.33
C THR A 429 48.90 19.46 9.33
N LYS A 430 49.53 18.74 10.27
CA LYS A 430 49.33 17.29 10.43
C LYS A 430 47.90 16.93 10.85
N ASN A 431 47.32 17.66 11.81
CA ASN A 431 45.93 17.44 12.22
C ASN A 431 44.93 17.63 11.06
N GLN A 432 45.21 18.56 10.15
CA GLN A 432 44.42 18.76 8.94
C GLN A 432 44.51 17.58 7.96
N SER A 433 45.65 16.88 7.88
CA SER A 433 45.79 15.65 7.08
C SER A 433 44.88 14.52 7.58
N GLU A 434 44.90 14.28 8.89
CA GLU A 434 44.08 13.22 9.51
C GLU A 434 42.58 13.48 9.35
N GLU A 435 42.17 14.75 9.43
CA GLU A 435 40.81 15.18 9.11
C GLU A 435 40.47 14.95 7.63
N LEU A 436 41.38 15.24 6.70
CA LEU A 436 41.19 15.00 5.26
C LEU A 436 40.98 13.51 4.95
N GLN A 437 41.76 12.63 5.60
CA GLN A 437 41.60 11.18 5.47
C GLN A 437 40.25 10.71 6.02
N LYS A 438 39.86 11.14 7.24
CA LYS A 438 38.55 10.82 7.83
C LYS A 438 37.38 11.29 6.95
N LEU A 439 37.47 12.50 6.40
CA LEU A 439 36.48 13.04 5.45
C LEU A 439 36.41 12.20 4.18
N THR A 440 37.55 11.76 3.64
CA THR A 440 37.61 10.93 2.44
C THR A 440 36.90 9.58 2.65
N SER A 441 37.22 8.85 3.73
CA SER A 441 36.54 7.58 4.03
C SER A 441 35.04 7.76 4.27
N LYS A 442 34.62 8.87 4.88
CA LYS A 442 33.20 9.18 5.10
C LYS A 442 32.46 9.46 3.79
N ILE A 443 33.10 10.13 2.84
CA ILE A 443 32.53 10.37 1.50
C ILE A 443 32.33 9.02 0.78
N GLU A 444 33.33 8.14 0.77
CA GLU A 444 33.23 6.82 0.13
C GLU A 444 32.07 5.98 0.70
N GLN A 445 31.88 5.99 2.02
CA GLN A 445 30.74 5.32 2.67
C GLN A 445 29.39 5.88 2.21
N TYR A 446 29.28 7.20 2.08
CA TYR A 446 28.04 7.84 1.63
C TYR A 446 27.80 7.66 0.13
N GLU A 447 28.84 7.56 -0.70
CA GLU A 447 28.72 7.21 -2.12
C GLU A 447 28.21 5.77 -2.29
N LEU A 448 28.73 4.81 -1.52
CA LEU A 448 28.23 3.44 -1.50
C LEU A 448 26.73 3.41 -1.13
N LYS A 449 26.37 4.13 -0.05
CA LYS A 449 24.97 4.22 0.42
C LYS A 449 24.06 4.89 -0.61
N LYS A 450 24.55 5.91 -1.32
CA LYS A 450 23.82 6.57 -2.42
C LYS A 450 23.51 5.55 -3.52
N ASN A 451 24.50 4.77 -3.95
CA ASN A 451 24.31 3.78 -5.03
C ASN A 451 23.32 2.69 -4.62
N GLN A 452 23.42 2.17 -3.39
CA GLN A 452 22.45 1.20 -2.85
C GLN A 452 21.02 1.74 -2.83
N LEU A 453 20.82 2.96 -2.33
CA LEU A 453 19.50 3.59 -2.32
C LEU A 453 18.98 3.88 -3.73
N GLN A 454 19.85 4.25 -4.68
CA GLN A 454 19.47 4.44 -6.07
C GLN A 454 18.96 3.13 -6.70
N GLU A 455 19.67 2.02 -6.51
CA GLU A 455 19.22 0.70 -7.00
C GLU A 455 17.86 0.29 -6.39
N GLU A 456 17.63 0.55 -5.10
CA GLU A 456 16.34 0.28 -4.47
C GLU A 456 15.21 1.13 -5.05
N VAL A 457 15.47 2.42 -5.29
CA VAL A 457 14.50 3.35 -5.92
C VAL A 457 14.13 2.88 -7.32
N ASP A 458 15.13 2.48 -8.12
CA ASP A 458 14.93 2.01 -9.49
C ASP A 458 14.17 0.67 -9.52
N LYS A 459 14.49 -0.26 -8.61
CA LYS A 459 13.76 -1.53 -8.46
C LYS A 459 12.28 -1.29 -8.11
N LEU A 460 12.01 -0.45 -7.11
CA LEU A 460 10.64 -0.13 -6.71
C LEU A 460 9.86 0.52 -7.86
N GLN A 461 10.51 1.36 -8.67
CA GLN A 461 9.86 1.99 -9.81
C GLN A 461 9.53 0.98 -10.92
N ASN A 462 10.42 0.04 -11.19
CA ASN A 462 10.15 -1.05 -12.14
C ASN A 462 9.02 -1.94 -11.64
N THR A 463 9.03 -2.36 -10.37
CA THR A 463 7.95 -3.17 -9.79
C THR A 463 6.61 -2.44 -9.79
N ALA A 464 6.58 -1.13 -9.52
CA ALA A 464 5.37 -0.33 -9.63
C ALA A 464 4.84 -0.28 -11.08
N SER A 465 5.74 -0.19 -12.07
CA SER A 465 5.37 -0.25 -13.49
C SER A 465 4.77 -1.63 -13.85
N ASP A 466 5.38 -2.72 -13.40
CA ASP A 466 4.88 -4.08 -13.62
C ASP A 466 3.48 -4.25 -12.99
N GLN A 467 3.29 -3.75 -11.76
CA GLN A 467 2.00 -3.78 -11.07
C GLN A 467 0.93 -2.98 -11.83
N GLN A 468 1.28 -1.82 -12.41
CA GLN A 468 0.38 -1.03 -13.24
C GLN A 468 -0.01 -1.79 -14.52
N HIS A 469 0.93 -2.45 -15.17
CA HIS A 469 0.63 -3.28 -16.34
C HIS A 469 -0.32 -4.44 -16.03
N LEU A 470 -0.21 -5.04 -14.84
CA LEU A 470 -1.16 -6.06 -14.39
C LEU A 470 -2.57 -5.48 -14.19
N ILE A 471 -2.68 -4.30 -13.57
CA ILE A 471 -3.96 -3.58 -13.41
C ILE A 471 -4.61 -3.30 -14.77
N ASP A 472 -3.83 -2.78 -15.72
CA ASP A 472 -4.32 -2.45 -17.06
C ASP A 472 -4.80 -3.72 -17.79
N ALA A 473 -4.02 -4.80 -17.73
CA ALA A 473 -4.38 -6.07 -18.35
C ALA A 473 -5.63 -6.72 -17.73
N GLU A 474 -5.84 -6.62 -16.42
CA GLU A 474 -7.06 -7.09 -15.76
C GLU A 474 -8.26 -6.19 -16.07
N ALA A 475 -8.08 -4.87 -16.15
CA ALA A 475 -9.13 -3.94 -16.54
C ALA A 475 -9.64 -4.21 -17.97
N ASP A 476 -8.73 -4.54 -18.89
CA ASP A 476 -9.09 -4.97 -20.25
C ASP A 476 -9.93 -6.25 -20.25
N LYS A 477 -9.59 -7.25 -19.42
CA LYS A 477 -10.40 -8.47 -19.25
C LYS A 477 -11.80 -8.16 -18.71
N VAL A 478 -11.93 -7.24 -17.75
CA VAL A 478 -13.23 -6.78 -17.23
C VAL A 478 -14.05 -6.15 -18.34
N ASN A 479 -13.44 -5.28 -19.16
CA ASN A 479 -14.13 -4.63 -20.27
C ASN A 479 -14.59 -5.63 -21.34
N GLU A 480 -13.77 -6.63 -21.67
CA GLU A 480 -14.12 -7.69 -22.61
C GLU A 480 -15.31 -8.52 -22.09
N LYS A 481 -15.28 -8.93 -20.81
CA LYS A 481 -16.38 -9.66 -20.20
C LYS A 481 -17.67 -8.85 -20.09
N LYS A 482 -17.58 -7.56 -19.74
CA LYS A 482 -18.76 -6.66 -19.72
C LYS A 482 -19.42 -6.58 -21.09
N LYS A 483 -18.63 -6.40 -22.17
CA LYS A 483 -19.15 -6.44 -23.55
C LYS A 483 -19.81 -7.78 -23.88
N LYS A 484 -19.24 -8.89 -23.42
CA LYS A 484 -19.84 -10.22 -23.59
C LYS A 484 -21.19 -10.33 -22.87
N VAL A 485 -21.29 -9.85 -21.62
CA VAL A 485 -22.56 -9.80 -20.86
C VAL A 485 -23.60 -8.93 -21.56
N GLU A 486 -23.23 -7.75 -22.04
CA GLU A 486 -24.14 -6.87 -22.80
C GLU A 486 -24.64 -7.55 -24.08
N THR A 487 -23.74 -8.21 -24.82
CA THR A 487 -24.08 -8.96 -26.04
C THR A 487 -25.06 -10.09 -25.72
N LEU A 488 -24.78 -10.91 -24.70
CA LEU A 488 -25.68 -11.99 -24.25
C LEU A 488 -27.05 -11.47 -23.81
N GLN A 489 -27.12 -10.29 -23.19
CA GLN A 489 -28.39 -9.65 -22.82
C GLN A 489 -29.20 -9.22 -24.04
N ILE A 490 -28.54 -8.65 -25.06
CA ILE A 490 -29.18 -8.27 -26.32
C ILE A 490 -29.69 -9.51 -27.04
N GLU A 491 -28.85 -10.53 -27.23
CA GLU A 491 -29.22 -11.80 -27.87
C GLU A 491 -30.38 -12.50 -27.16
N ARG A 492 -30.33 -12.53 -25.81
CA ARG A 492 -31.43 -13.03 -24.98
C ARG A 492 -32.72 -12.29 -25.24
N ASN A 493 -32.68 -10.95 -25.25
CA ASN A 493 -33.87 -10.13 -25.44
C ASN A 493 -34.47 -10.34 -26.83
N ILE A 494 -33.64 -10.42 -27.88
CA ILE A 494 -34.07 -10.75 -29.25
C ILE A 494 -34.74 -12.13 -29.27
N SER A 495 -34.06 -13.16 -28.76
CA SER A 495 -34.58 -14.53 -28.74
C SER A 495 -35.90 -14.67 -27.96
N ILE A 496 -36.00 -14.01 -26.80
CA ILE A 496 -37.25 -13.96 -26.03
C ILE A 496 -38.36 -13.27 -26.82
N ASN A 497 -38.06 -12.17 -27.51
CA ASN A 497 -39.05 -11.41 -28.26
C ASN A 497 -39.57 -12.21 -29.47
N ASP A 498 -38.68 -12.87 -30.20
CA ASP A 498 -39.03 -13.75 -31.32
C ASP A 498 -39.90 -14.92 -30.86
N LYS A 499 -39.48 -15.63 -29.80
CA LYS A 499 -40.26 -16.74 -29.23
C LYS A 499 -41.60 -16.27 -28.65
N ASN A 500 -41.67 -15.09 -28.02
CA ASN A 500 -42.93 -14.52 -27.55
C ASN A 500 -43.87 -14.16 -28.70
N SER A 501 -43.34 -13.62 -29.80
CA SER A 501 -44.10 -13.32 -31.02
C SER A 501 -44.69 -14.61 -31.61
N GLU A 502 -43.88 -15.67 -31.67
CA GLU A 502 -44.33 -16.99 -32.14
C GLU A 502 -45.35 -17.63 -31.19
N LEU A 503 -45.13 -17.56 -29.88
CA LEU A 503 -46.09 -17.99 -28.86
C LEU A 503 -47.43 -17.25 -29.02
N TYR A 504 -47.40 -15.92 -29.23
CA TYR A 504 -48.60 -15.11 -29.43
C TYR A 504 -49.37 -15.53 -30.68
N LYS A 505 -48.67 -15.74 -31.81
CA LYS A 505 -49.28 -16.27 -33.04
C LYS A 505 -49.93 -17.64 -32.79
N GLN A 506 -49.23 -18.53 -32.09
CA GLN A 506 -49.72 -19.88 -31.80
C GLN A 506 -50.94 -19.86 -30.86
N VAL A 507 -50.92 -19.03 -29.82
CA VAL A 507 -52.06 -18.83 -28.91
C VAL A 507 -53.27 -18.29 -29.66
N LYS A 508 -53.07 -17.30 -30.54
CA LYS A 508 -54.14 -16.74 -31.37
C LYS A 508 -54.76 -17.79 -32.29
N GLU A 509 -53.92 -18.65 -32.90
CA GLU A 509 -54.40 -19.77 -33.71
C GLU A 509 -55.12 -20.82 -32.85
N CYS A 510 -54.63 -21.16 -31.66
CA CYS A 510 -55.33 -22.07 -30.75
C CYS A 510 -56.69 -21.52 -30.31
N ILE A 511 -56.81 -20.21 -30.05
CA ILE A 511 -58.08 -19.57 -29.74
C ILE A 511 -59.04 -19.70 -30.94
N LYS A 512 -58.54 -19.52 -32.16
CA LYS A 512 -59.33 -19.69 -33.39
C LYS A 512 -59.79 -21.15 -33.56
N GLN A 513 -58.89 -22.11 -33.42
CA GLN A 513 -59.20 -23.55 -33.49
C GLN A 513 -60.16 -23.96 -32.37
N LYS A 514 -59.99 -23.41 -31.16
CA LYS A 514 -60.91 -23.63 -30.04
C LYS A 514 -62.31 -23.10 -30.36
N LYS A 515 -62.44 -21.89 -30.91
CA LYS A 515 -63.75 -21.36 -31.34
C LYS A 515 -64.41 -22.24 -32.40
N ILE A 516 -63.64 -22.74 -33.36
CA ILE A 516 -64.15 -23.68 -34.38
C ILE A 516 -64.63 -24.97 -33.72
N TYR A 517 -63.82 -25.54 -32.82
CA TYR A 517 -64.17 -26.73 -32.06
C TYR A 517 -65.41 -26.53 -31.18
N ASP A 518 -65.48 -25.43 -30.41
CA ASP A 518 -66.62 -25.11 -29.53
C ASP A 518 -67.90 -24.89 -30.34
N ASN A 519 -67.84 -24.15 -31.46
CA ASN A 519 -68.97 -23.99 -32.37
C ASN A 519 -69.44 -25.33 -32.97
N PHE A 520 -68.48 -26.20 -33.30
CA PHE A 520 -68.78 -27.53 -33.81
C PHE A 520 -69.42 -28.42 -32.74
N VAL A 521 -68.91 -28.43 -31.51
CA VAL A 521 -69.51 -29.13 -30.36
C VAL A 521 -70.92 -28.62 -30.10
N GLN A 522 -71.14 -27.30 -30.14
CA GLN A 522 -72.47 -26.70 -29.98
C GLN A 522 -73.43 -27.17 -31.09
N LYS A 523 -72.97 -27.18 -32.35
CA LYS A 523 -73.77 -27.65 -33.49
C LYS A 523 -74.14 -29.14 -33.35
N GLN A 524 -73.19 -29.97 -32.92
CA GLN A 524 -73.41 -31.38 -32.60
C GLN A 524 -74.41 -31.57 -31.46
N SER A 525 -74.28 -30.80 -30.38
CA SER A 525 -75.23 -30.82 -29.26
C SER A 525 -76.65 -30.49 -29.72
N ASN A 526 -76.82 -29.44 -30.55
CA ASN A 526 -78.11 -29.05 -31.11
C ASN A 526 -78.70 -30.14 -32.04
N LEU A 527 -77.86 -30.86 -32.80
CA LEU A 527 -78.31 -31.96 -33.67
C LEU A 527 -78.75 -33.17 -32.84
N ILE A 528 -78.03 -33.50 -31.76
CA ILE A 528 -78.39 -34.57 -30.82
C ILE A 528 -79.71 -34.25 -30.12
N GLU A 529 -79.89 -33.00 -29.67
CA GLU A 529 -81.12 -32.53 -29.05
C GLU A 529 -82.32 -32.67 -30.02
N LYS A 530 -82.20 -32.21 -31.27
CA LYS A 530 -83.22 -32.39 -32.31
C LYS A 530 -83.50 -33.86 -32.64
N ALA A 531 -82.49 -34.72 -32.68
CA ALA A 531 -82.68 -36.15 -32.90
C ALA A 531 -83.45 -36.81 -31.74
N ASN A 532 -83.19 -36.38 -30.50
CA ASN A 532 -83.90 -36.84 -29.31
C ASN A 532 -85.36 -36.34 -29.29
N GLU A 533 -85.61 -35.08 -29.67
CA GLU A 533 -86.97 -34.55 -29.84
C GLU A 533 -87.77 -35.39 -30.85
N ILE A 534 -87.21 -35.64 -32.04
CA ILE A 534 -87.86 -36.48 -33.07
C ILE A 534 -88.08 -37.91 -32.56
N LYS A 535 -87.13 -38.48 -31.82
CA LYS A 535 -87.27 -39.81 -31.22
C LYS A 535 -88.45 -39.87 -30.24
N VAL A 536 -88.62 -38.87 -29.38
CA VAL A 536 -89.75 -38.79 -28.45
C VAL A 536 -91.09 -38.63 -29.19
N VAL A 537 -91.13 -37.79 -30.23
CA VAL A 537 -92.31 -37.62 -31.08
C VAL A 537 -92.68 -38.93 -31.79
N VAL A 538 -91.71 -39.60 -32.42
CA VAL A 538 -91.92 -40.89 -33.09
C VAL A 538 -92.37 -41.97 -32.09
N GLN A 539 -91.75 -42.08 -30.91
CA GLN A 539 -92.16 -43.04 -29.88
C GLN A 539 -93.58 -42.80 -29.39
N THR A 540 -93.96 -41.54 -29.22
CA THR A 540 -95.33 -41.15 -28.83
C THR A 540 -96.34 -41.55 -29.91
N GLU A 541 -96.07 -41.22 -31.18
CA GLU A 541 -96.95 -41.56 -32.29
C GLU A 541 -97.03 -43.06 -32.55
N VAL A 542 -95.93 -43.82 -32.41
CA VAL A 542 -95.94 -45.28 -32.52
C VAL A 542 -96.79 -45.91 -31.41
N ARG A 543 -96.69 -45.44 -30.16
CA ARG A 543 -97.56 -45.90 -29.07
C ARG A 543 -99.03 -45.59 -29.34
N GLN A 544 -99.33 -44.44 -29.93
CA GLN A 544 -100.70 -44.09 -30.33
C GLN A 544 -101.20 -45.01 -31.46
N ILE A 545 -100.36 -45.32 -32.46
CA ILE A 545 -100.66 -46.31 -33.51
C ILE A 545 -100.92 -47.69 -32.89
N GLU A 546 -100.06 -48.16 -31.97
CA GLU A 546 -100.23 -49.43 -31.26
C GLU A 546 -101.53 -49.46 -30.44
N SER A 547 -101.85 -48.38 -29.75
CA SER A 547 -103.12 -48.22 -29.02
C SER A 547 -104.31 -48.28 -29.95
N MET A 548 -104.28 -47.54 -31.06
CA MET A 548 -105.36 -47.53 -32.06
C MET A 548 -105.53 -48.90 -32.74
N LEU A 549 -104.44 -49.62 -33.01
CA LEU A 549 -104.49 -50.97 -33.56
C LEU A 549 -105.07 -51.97 -32.56
N ASN A 550 -104.74 -51.84 -31.27
CA ASN A 550 -105.31 -52.66 -30.21
C ASN A 550 -106.80 -52.35 -30.02
N GLU A 551 -107.19 -51.08 -30.02
CA GLU A 551 -108.59 -50.66 -29.94
C GLU A 551 -109.38 -51.19 -31.14
N TYR A 552 -108.87 -51.00 -32.36
CA TYR A 552 -109.43 -51.61 -33.58
C TYR A 552 -109.60 -53.12 -33.44
N LYS A 553 -108.58 -53.83 -32.94
CA LYS A 553 -108.61 -55.29 -32.76
C LYS A 553 -109.69 -55.71 -31.75
N VAL A 554 -109.82 -55.02 -30.64
CA VAL A 554 -110.84 -55.30 -29.61
C VAL A 554 -112.24 -55.01 -30.17
N THR A 555 -112.47 -53.84 -30.76
CA THR A 555 -113.78 -53.47 -31.32
C THR A 555 -114.18 -54.38 -32.47
N TYR A 556 -113.22 -54.82 -33.30
CA TYR A 556 -113.47 -55.79 -34.36
C TYR A 556 -113.80 -57.19 -33.80
N GLN A 557 -113.15 -57.61 -32.71
CA GLN A 557 -113.49 -58.86 -32.00
C GLN A 557 -114.90 -58.80 -31.40
N ASP A 558 -115.29 -57.69 -30.79
CA ASP A 558 -116.64 -57.48 -30.24
C ASP A 558 -117.73 -57.52 -31.34
N LEU A 559 -117.48 -56.88 -32.49
CA LEU A 559 -118.37 -56.95 -33.65
C LEU A 559 -118.48 -58.38 -34.22
N ASN A 560 -117.39 -59.13 -34.23
CA ASN A 560 -117.38 -60.52 -34.70
C ASN A 560 -118.10 -61.47 -33.73
N LEU A 561 -118.01 -61.23 -32.42
CA LEU A 561 -118.78 -61.94 -31.40
C LEU A 561 -120.28 -61.66 -31.50
N GLN A 562 -120.68 -60.39 -31.74
CA GLN A 562 -122.09 -60.04 -32.03
C GLN A 562 -122.61 -60.74 -33.29
N SER A 563 -121.81 -60.80 -34.35
CA SER A 563 -122.13 -61.54 -35.58
C SER A 563 -122.36 -63.04 -35.33
N ASN A 564 -121.54 -63.66 -34.48
CA ASN A 564 -121.65 -65.09 -34.15
C ASN A 564 -122.86 -65.40 -33.25
N TYR A 565 -123.18 -64.51 -32.30
CA TYR A 565 -124.36 -64.65 -31.43
C TYR A 565 -125.68 -64.62 -32.23
N ASP A 566 -125.76 -63.76 -33.24
CA ASP A 566 -126.89 -63.72 -34.18
C ASP A 566 -126.88 -64.87 -35.20
N SER A 567 -125.79 -65.64 -35.29
CA SER A 567 -125.66 -66.82 -36.15
C SER A 567 -126.20 -68.09 -35.47
N GLU A 568 -126.00 -68.27 -34.17
CA GLU A 568 -126.59 -69.40 -33.42
C GLU A 568 -128.12 -69.31 -33.34
N ARG A 569 -128.66 -68.09 -33.14
CA ARG A 569 -130.11 -67.83 -33.24
C ARG A 569 -130.72 -68.13 -34.62
N ARG A 570 -129.89 -68.19 -35.68
CA ARG A 570 -130.30 -68.52 -37.06
C ARG A 570 -130.40 -70.02 -37.33
N GLN A 571 -129.83 -70.88 -36.49
CA GLN A 571 -129.91 -72.34 -36.64
C GLN A 571 -131.06 -72.98 -35.87
N ASP A 572 -131.55 -72.34 -34.80
CA ASP A 572 -132.69 -72.81 -34.00
C ASP A 572 -134.08 -72.44 -34.58
N LEU A 573 -134.13 -71.61 -35.63
CA LEU A 573 -135.31 -71.24 -36.43
C LEU A 573 -135.28 -71.98 -37.78
#